data_AF-A0AAU8CEN5-F1
#
_entry.id   AF-A0AAU8CEN5-F1
#
_cell.length_a   1.000
_cell.length_b   1.000
_cell.length_c   1.000
_cell.angle_alpha   90.00
_cell.angle_beta   90.00
_cell.angle_gamma   90.00
#
_symmetry.space_group_name_H-M   'P 1'
#
loop_
_entity.id
_entity.type
_entity.pdbx_description
1 polymer ?
#
loop_
_entity_poly.entity_id
_entity_poly.type
_entity_poly.pdbx_seq_one_letter_code
_entity_poly.pdbx_strand_id
1 'polypeptide(L)'
;MRARVLVVAALLLVAGCGGQANPGATTDAAETTDATTVETTTGPANPWQSEQLTVAVRTGEYTDPEYVAAVRRATAYWNDHAAASAYDVELSFERNASNPDVVVEYTSRLQVCGGETSTGTFYSCTDTYDSGETEPGTSTVELAGGYTANATERIATRAFARLLSVPDGDEPADFPELSNPANRDPWPEPGPVVVSVDQTAASRNVTPLVEQAVAYWERDGVTKNYTADFRVAPNASNPDVVVRFEPNVTSCGVESGTSILGCAPVFGVHDRTYEQETIEIETGYTGESTLETLKHEFGHLHGRLHGQAPMPLMNATSDATRLPIPDARTVAYPWRTTNVSVAVEGEPTEFEQEQVDAALGYFESGAEGFFAAETPSFARTQNASAADIVITVSDDGSACGDGYGGGSCGSVRGYSTDADDALEYYTEAEITTANADEDSVAWHVGYWLAYAFGAQDGEFPEPLDGQNDDRDGRWWE
;
A
#
# COMPACT_ATOMS: atom_id res chain seq x y z
N MET A 1 -7.99 -1.61 27.58
CA MET A 1 -9.47 -1.55 27.53
C MET A 1 -9.97 -2.20 26.26
N ARG A 2 -10.91 -3.16 26.36
CA ARG A 2 -11.54 -3.82 25.20
C ARG A 2 -12.58 -2.86 24.62
N ALA A 3 -12.20 -2.07 23.62
CA ALA A 3 -13.15 -1.30 22.83
C ALA A 3 -13.84 -2.24 21.83
N ARG A 4 -15.16 -2.38 22.01
CA ARG A 4 -16.04 -3.27 21.27
C ARG A 4 -16.35 -2.68 19.91
N VAL A 5 -16.14 -3.49 18.88
CA VAL A 5 -16.60 -3.27 17.50
C VAL A 5 -18.13 -3.23 17.49
N LEU A 6 -18.72 -2.17 16.94
CA LEU A 6 -20.13 -2.10 16.59
C LEU A 6 -20.27 -2.42 15.10
N VAL A 7 -20.55 -3.69 14.80
CA VAL A 7 -21.05 -4.15 13.50
C VAL A 7 -22.54 -3.87 13.45
N VAL A 8 -22.99 -3.03 12.51
CA VAL A 8 -24.40 -2.93 12.13
C VAL A 8 -24.62 -3.80 10.90
N ALA A 9 -25.07 -5.04 11.15
CA ALA A 9 -25.54 -5.96 10.13
C ALA A 9 -27.01 -5.66 9.81
N ALA A 10 -27.32 -5.26 8.58
CA ALA A 10 -28.68 -5.24 8.06
C ALA A 10 -28.92 -6.52 7.23
N LEU A 11 -29.34 -7.59 7.93
CA LEU A 11 -29.87 -8.81 7.36
C LEU A 11 -31.35 -8.61 7.00
N LEU A 12 -31.68 -8.63 5.72
CA LEU A 12 -33.03 -8.91 5.24
C LEU A 12 -33.04 -10.31 4.62
N LEU A 13 -33.41 -11.29 5.46
CA LEU A 13 -33.82 -12.63 5.07
C LEU A 13 -35.32 -12.62 4.74
N VAL A 14 -35.69 -13.03 3.53
CA VAL A 14 -37.00 -13.65 3.28
C VAL A 14 -36.74 -15.04 2.70
N ALA A 15 -37.36 -16.04 3.32
CA ALA A 15 -37.14 -17.46 3.16
C ALA A 15 -38.23 -18.16 2.32
N GLY A 16 -37.91 -19.35 1.81
CA GLY A 16 -38.84 -20.43 1.43
C GLY A 16 -38.23 -21.39 0.39
N CYS A 17 -37.58 -22.53 0.74
CA CYS A 17 -38.12 -23.88 1.06
C CYS A 17 -39.11 -24.43 0.01
N GLY A 18 -39.06 -25.67 -0.50
CA GLY A 18 -38.35 -26.89 -0.09
C GLY A 18 -38.52 -28.06 -1.10
N GLY A 19 -37.96 -29.22 -0.76
CA GLY A 19 -37.68 -30.36 -1.66
C GLY A 19 -38.79 -31.40 -1.95
N GLN A 20 -38.35 -32.43 -2.68
CA GLN A 20 -39.05 -33.56 -3.33
C GLN A 20 -40.03 -34.41 -2.49
N ALA A 21 -41.09 -34.91 -3.14
CA ALA A 21 -41.38 -36.36 -3.31
C ALA A 21 -42.56 -36.63 -4.28
N ASN A 22 -42.33 -37.51 -5.25
CA ASN A 22 -43.29 -38.23 -6.14
C ASN A 22 -44.15 -39.23 -5.29
N PRO A 23 -45.28 -39.86 -5.73
CA PRO A 23 -45.47 -40.55 -7.02
C PRO A 23 -46.92 -40.63 -7.59
N GLY A 24 -47.07 -41.16 -8.82
CA GLY A 24 -48.27 -41.96 -9.18
C GLY A 24 -48.93 -41.66 -10.53
N ALA A 25 -48.90 -42.69 -11.39
CA ALA A 25 -49.48 -42.79 -12.74
C ALA A 25 -51.02 -42.63 -12.81
N THR A 26 -51.56 -42.19 -13.97
CA THR A 26 -52.27 -43.04 -14.97
C THR A 26 -53.04 -42.21 -16.03
N THR A 27 -52.95 -42.64 -17.31
CA THR A 27 -53.95 -42.66 -18.43
C THR A 27 -54.70 -41.36 -18.80
N ASP A 28 -54.91 -40.95 -20.06
CA ASP A 28 -55.25 -41.72 -21.26
C ASP A 28 -55.12 -40.85 -22.54
N ALA A 29 -55.21 -41.53 -23.67
CA ALA A 29 -54.95 -41.15 -25.06
C ALA A 29 -55.67 -39.91 -25.66
N ALA A 30 -55.00 -39.27 -26.63
CA ALA A 30 -55.56 -38.99 -27.95
C ALA A 30 -54.45 -38.66 -28.97
N GLU A 31 -54.50 -39.32 -30.13
CA GLU A 31 -53.80 -39.01 -31.38
C GLU A 31 -53.98 -37.51 -31.72
N THR A 32 -53.05 -36.81 -32.37
CA THR A 32 -52.77 -36.92 -33.82
C THR A 32 -51.54 -36.06 -34.15
N THR A 33 -50.67 -36.60 -35.01
CA THR A 33 -49.86 -35.91 -36.05
C THR A 33 -49.57 -34.40 -35.88
N ASP A 34 -48.31 -34.02 -35.70
CA ASP A 34 -47.50 -33.57 -36.84
C ASP A 34 -46.02 -33.53 -36.49
N ALA A 35 -45.19 -33.83 -37.49
CA ALA A 35 -43.75 -33.82 -37.38
C ALA A 35 -43.25 -32.36 -37.33
N THR A 36 -42.59 -31.98 -36.24
CA THR A 36 -41.57 -30.95 -36.31
C THR A 36 -40.36 -31.54 -35.61
N THR A 37 -39.36 -31.90 -36.42
CA THR A 37 -38.03 -32.25 -35.95
C THR A 37 -37.52 -31.04 -35.18
N VAL A 38 -37.61 -31.08 -33.86
CA VAL A 38 -36.86 -30.16 -33.01
C VAL A 38 -35.42 -30.63 -33.12
N GLU A 39 -34.65 -29.95 -33.98
CA GLU A 39 -33.19 -30.00 -33.87
C GLU A 39 -32.86 -29.59 -32.45
N THR A 40 -32.47 -30.59 -31.66
CA THR A 40 -31.99 -30.37 -30.30
C THR A 40 -30.57 -29.87 -30.48
N THR A 41 -30.39 -28.56 -30.60
CA THR A 41 -29.08 -27.93 -30.49
C THR A 41 -28.57 -28.26 -29.09
N THR A 42 -27.58 -29.14 -29.04
CA THR A 42 -27.03 -29.71 -27.79
C THR A 42 -25.88 -28.84 -27.26
N GLY A 43 -25.97 -27.53 -27.49
CA GLY A 43 -25.02 -26.52 -27.01
C GLY A 43 -25.63 -25.60 -25.94
N PRO A 44 -24.81 -24.94 -25.10
CA PRO A 44 -25.29 -23.91 -24.19
C PRO A 44 -25.99 -22.78 -24.96
N ALA A 45 -26.96 -22.13 -24.32
CA ALA A 45 -27.62 -20.96 -24.92
C ALA A 45 -26.58 -19.86 -25.17
N ASN A 46 -26.55 -19.33 -26.40
CA ASN A 46 -25.68 -18.23 -26.80
C ASN A 46 -25.95 -16.98 -25.93
N PRO A 47 -24.98 -16.49 -25.13
CA PRO A 47 -25.15 -15.38 -24.19
C PRO A 47 -25.54 -14.06 -24.87
N TRP A 48 -25.07 -13.82 -26.09
CA TRP A 48 -25.31 -12.57 -26.83
C TRP A 48 -26.63 -12.56 -27.59
N GLN A 49 -27.32 -13.70 -27.69
CA GLN A 49 -28.56 -13.85 -28.46
C GLN A 49 -28.44 -13.37 -29.92
N SER A 50 -27.22 -13.41 -30.46
CA SER A 50 -26.88 -12.96 -31.80
C SER A 50 -26.01 -13.99 -32.51
N GLU A 51 -26.31 -14.29 -33.77
CA GLU A 51 -25.51 -15.18 -34.62
C GLU A 51 -24.21 -14.50 -35.11
N GLN A 52 -24.08 -13.17 -34.93
CA GLN A 52 -22.89 -12.42 -35.33
C GLN A 52 -22.49 -11.43 -34.22
N LEU A 53 -21.20 -11.38 -33.90
CA LEU A 53 -20.61 -10.48 -32.90
C LEU A 53 -19.62 -9.52 -33.55
N THR A 54 -19.79 -8.23 -33.31
CA THR A 54 -18.90 -7.16 -33.77
C THR A 54 -17.76 -6.96 -32.77
N VAL A 55 -16.53 -7.22 -33.22
CA VAL A 55 -15.29 -7.06 -32.46
C VAL A 55 -14.61 -5.75 -32.82
N ALA A 56 -14.45 -4.85 -31.85
CA ALA A 56 -13.68 -3.62 -32.00
C ALA A 56 -12.38 -3.64 -31.19
N VAL A 57 -11.41 -2.79 -31.54
CA VAL A 57 -10.13 -2.68 -30.83
C VAL A 57 -9.90 -1.26 -30.36
N ARG A 58 -9.77 -1.08 -29.04
CA ARG A 58 -9.32 0.17 -28.42
C ARG A 58 -7.86 0.02 -28.06
N THR A 59 -7.01 0.63 -28.88
CA THR A 59 -5.55 0.50 -28.75
C THR A 59 -4.95 1.39 -27.66
N GLY A 60 -5.60 2.50 -27.30
CA GLY A 60 -5.01 3.46 -26.37
C GLY A 60 -3.62 3.93 -26.85
N GLU A 61 -2.60 3.73 -26.03
CA GLU A 61 -1.19 4.04 -26.35
C GLU A 61 -0.57 3.06 -27.38
N TYR A 62 -1.17 1.89 -27.60
CA TYR A 62 -0.69 0.83 -28.50
C TYR A 62 -1.13 1.05 -29.95
N THR A 63 -0.78 2.19 -30.55
CA THR A 63 -1.32 2.62 -31.85
C THR A 63 -0.75 1.92 -33.09
N ASP A 64 0.22 1.00 -32.93
CA ASP A 64 0.82 0.28 -34.06
C ASP A 64 -0.26 -0.56 -34.80
N PRO A 65 -0.43 -0.39 -36.12
CA PRO A 65 -1.39 -1.14 -36.94
C PRO A 65 -1.28 -2.66 -36.82
N GLU A 66 -0.13 -3.20 -36.44
CA GLU A 66 0.08 -4.65 -36.30
C GLU A 66 -0.67 -5.25 -35.11
N TYR A 67 -0.92 -4.51 -34.03
CA TYR A 67 -1.77 -4.98 -32.91
C TYR A 67 -3.22 -5.14 -33.35
N VAL A 68 -3.74 -4.16 -34.10
CA VAL A 68 -5.08 -4.21 -34.71
C VAL A 68 -5.17 -5.37 -35.71
N ALA A 69 -4.12 -5.57 -36.50
CA ALA A 69 -4.07 -6.67 -37.47
C ALA A 69 -4.02 -8.04 -36.78
N ALA A 70 -3.37 -8.15 -35.62
CA ALA A 70 -3.31 -9.37 -34.82
C ALA A 70 -4.70 -9.79 -34.31
N VAL A 71 -5.48 -8.87 -33.75
CA VAL A 71 -6.86 -9.16 -33.30
C VAL A 71 -7.72 -9.59 -34.49
N ARG A 72 -7.64 -8.88 -35.62
CA ARG A 72 -8.38 -9.25 -36.84
C ARG A 72 -8.06 -10.68 -37.31
N ARG A 73 -6.79 -11.10 -37.22
CA ARG A 73 -6.38 -12.46 -37.58
C ARG A 73 -6.90 -13.50 -36.59
N ALA A 74 -6.93 -13.18 -35.30
CA ALA A 74 -7.53 -14.04 -34.27
C ALA A 74 -9.05 -14.21 -34.45
N THR A 75 -9.77 -13.15 -34.81
CA THR A 75 -11.19 -13.20 -35.20
C THR A 75 -11.40 -14.15 -36.39
N ALA A 76 -10.64 -13.97 -37.46
CA ALA A 76 -10.72 -14.83 -38.65
C ALA A 76 -10.39 -16.31 -38.33
N TYR A 77 -9.41 -16.55 -37.46
CA TYR A 77 -9.07 -17.88 -37.00
C TYR A 77 -10.27 -18.62 -36.41
N TRP A 78 -11.03 -17.99 -35.52
CA TRP A 78 -12.17 -18.65 -34.88
C TRP A 78 -13.37 -18.82 -35.82
N ASN A 79 -13.56 -17.95 -36.80
CA ASN A 79 -14.56 -18.19 -37.85
C ASN A 79 -14.24 -19.45 -38.66
N ASP A 80 -12.95 -19.71 -38.95
CA ASP A 80 -12.51 -20.93 -39.63
C ASP A 80 -12.60 -22.19 -38.73
N HIS A 81 -12.74 -22.01 -37.41
CA HIS A 81 -12.79 -23.08 -36.40
C HIS A 81 -14.09 -23.06 -35.57
N ALA A 82 -15.18 -22.52 -36.13
CA ALA A 82 -16.44 -22.33 -35.41
C ALA A 82 -17.00 -23.63 -34.79
N ALA A 83 -16.71 -24.80 -35.39
CA ALA A 83 -17.14 -26.10 -34.88
C ALA A 83 -16.55 -26.49 -33.50
N ALA A 84 -15.48 -25.81 -33.05
CA ALA A 84 -14.88 -26.01 -31.72
C ALA A 84 -15.49 -25.09 -30.65
N SER A 85 -16.23 -24.05 -31.05
CA SER A 85 -16.92 -23.14 -30.13
C SER A 85 -18.16 -23.80 -29.54
N ALA A 86 -18.46 -23.50 -28.28
CA ALA A 86 -19.72 -23.91 -27.67
C ALA A 86 -20.90 -23.06 -28.14
N TYR A 87 -20.63 -21.88 -28.68
CA TYR A 87 -21.63 -20.94 -29.21
C TYR A 87 -21.55 -20.86 -30.73
N ASP A 88 -22.69 -20.94 -31.39
CA ASP A 88 -22.82 -20.76 -32.83
C ASP A 88 -22.87 -19.25 -33.16
N VAL A 89 -21.68 -18.65 -33.28
CA VAL A 89 -21.50 -17.21 -33.55
C VAL A 89 -20.40 -16.97 -34.58
N GLU A 90 -20.63 -16.00 -35.47
CA GLU A 90 -19.62 -15.47 -36.38
C GLU A 90 -19.01 -14.17 -35.81
N LEU A 91 -17.70 -14.06 -35.77
CA LEU A 91 -17.00 -12.84 -35.34
C LEU A 91 -16.76 -11.91 -36.53
N SER A 92 -17.28 -10.69 -36.50
CA SER A 92 -17.03 -9.62 -37.47
C SER A 92 -16.08 -8.58 -36.90
N PHE A 93 -15.00 -8.24 -37.60
CA PHE A 93 -14.01 -7.28 -37.11
C PHE A 93 -14.25 -5.86 -37.64
N GLU A 94 -14.49 -4.90 -36.75
CA GLU A 94 -14.65 -3.48 -37.05
C GLU A 94 -13.83 -2.60 -36.09
N ARG A 95 -12.68 -2.10 -36.55
CA ARG A 95 -11.71 -1.36 -35.72
C ARG A 95 -12.35 -0.29 -34.83
N ASN A 96 -13.24 0.53 -35.40
CA ASN A 96 -13.84 1.69 -34.73
C ASN A 96 -15.36 1.57 -34.65
N ALA A 97 -15.88 0.37 -34.41
CA ALA A 97 -17.32 0.18 -34.22
C ALA A 97 -17.82 1.06 -33.06
N SER A 98 -18.90 1.80 -33.27
CA SER A 98 -19.47 2.70 -32.25
C SER A 98 -20.25 1.96 -31.16
N ASN A 99 -20.67 0.72 -31.43
CA ASN A 99 -21.38 -0.15 -30.50
C ASN A 99 -20.98 -1.61 -30.76
N PRO A 100 -19.76 -2.02 -30.38
CA PRO A 100 -19.30 -3.38 -30.55
C PRO A 100 -19.96 -4.31 -29.53
N ASP A 101 -20.15 -5.57 -29.91
CA ASP A 101 -20.57 -6.65 -29.02
C ASP A 101 -19.39 -7.14 -28.16
N VAL A 102 -18.17 -7.05 -28.72
CA VAL A 102 -16.91 -7.35 -28.02
C VAL A 102 -15.91 -6.22 -28.23
N VAL A 103 -15.36 -5.69 -27.13
CA VAL A 103 -14.25 -4.72 -27.19
C VAL A 103 -12.94 -5.38 -26.75
N VAL A 104 -11.92 -5.23 -27.57
CA VAL A 104 -10.55 -5.61 -27.24
C VAL A 104 -9.78 -4.39 -26.76
N GLU A 105 -9.24 -4.45 -25.55
CA GLU A 105 -8.47 -3.36 -24.93
C GLU A 105 -7.05 -3.82 -24.60
N TYR A 106 -6.08 -2.91 -24.67
CA TYR A 106 -4.70 -3.18 -24.29
C TYR A 106 -4.35 -2.48 -22.99
N THR A 107 -3.72 -3.20 -22.07
CA THR A 107 -3.21 -2.64 -20.81
C THR A 107 -1.76 -3.05 -20.59
N SER A 108 -0.96 -2.18 -19.97
CA SER A 108 0.41 -2.49 -19.59
C SER A 108 0.49 -3.57 -18.50
N ARG A 109 -0.57 -3.77 -17.71
CA ARG A 109 -0.61 -4.77 -16.65
C ARG A 109 -2.02 -5.29 -16.38
N LEU A 110 -2.19 -6.61 -16.46
CA LEU A 110 -3.39 -7.35 -16.05
C LEU A 110 -3.12 -8.09 -14.75
N GLN A 111 -3.46 -7.50 -13.61
CA GLN A 111 -3.19 -8.12 -12.30
C GLN A 111 -4.33 -8.98 -11.80
N VAL A 112 -5.56 -8.71 -12.23
CA VAL A 112 -6.76 -9.42 -11.78
C VAL A 112 -7.47 -9.97 -13.01
N CYS A 113 -7.84 -11.23 -12.97
CA CYS A 113 -8.69 -11.84 -13.98
C CYS A 113 -9.53 -12.95 -13.38
N GLY A 114 -10.85 -12.95 -13.65
CA GLY A 114 -11.76 -14.00 -13.14
C GLY A 114 -11.75 -14.16 -11.62
N GLY A 115 -11.45 -13.09 -10.87
CA GLY A 115 -11.30 -13.13 -9.40
C GLY A 115 -9.95 -13.64 -8.90
N GLU A 116 -9.06 -14.09 -9.78
CA GLU A 116 -7.68 -14.44 -9.44
C GLU A 116 -6.80 -13.20 -9.50
N THR A 117 -5.84 -13.11 -8.57
CA THR A 117 -4.82 -12.06 -8.57
C THR A 117 -3.46 -12.67 -8.87
N SER A 118 -2.76 -12.13 -9.86
CA SER A 118 -1.39 -12.51 -10.21
C SER A 118 -0.38 -11.51 -9.64
N THR A 119 0.74 -12.02 -9.13
CA THR A 119 1.89 -11.18 -8.76
C THR A 119 2.64 -10.64 -10.00
N GLY A 120 2.37 -11.21 -11.19
CA GLY A 120 2.87 -10.76 -12.49
C GLY A 120 1.81 -10.01 -13.30
N THR A 121 1.72 -10.34 -14.60
CA THR A 121 0.60 -9.94 -15.47
C THR A 121 0.00 -11.18 -16.12
N PHE A 122 -1.33 -11.27 -16.17
CA PHE A 122 -1.99 -12.19 -17.09
C PHE A 122 -1.69 -11.76 -18.53
N TYR A 123 -1.62 -12.72 -19.46
CA TYR A 123 -1.46 -12.40 -20.88
C TYR A 123 -2.73 -11.78 -21.47
N SER A 124 -3.89 -12.23 -20.99
CA SER A 124 -5.19 -11.71 -21.36
C SER A 124 -6.19 -11.96 -20.24
N CYS A 125 -7.23 -11.13 -20.19
CA CYS A 125 -8.44 -11.42 -19.45
C CYS A 125 -9.66 -11.30 -20.37
N THR A 126 -10.68 -12.11 -20.14
CA THR A 126 -11.91 -12.05 -20.93
C THR A 126 -13.09 -12.41 -20.06
N ASP A 127 -14.26 -11.87 -20.41
CA ASP A 127 -15.51 -12.35 -19.86
C ASP A 127 -15.75 -13.82 -20.26
N THR A 128 -16.40 -14.56 -19.36
CA THR A 128 -16.82 -15.96 -19.54
C THR A 128 -18.24 -16.10 -19.03
N TYR A 129 -19.06 -16.91 -19.68
CA TYR A 129 -20.48 -17.05 -19.36
C TYR A 129 -20.84 -18.49 -19.04
N ASP A 130 -21.51 -18.70 -17.91
CA ASP A 130 -22.07 -19.99 -17.54
C ASP A 130 -23.31 -20.33 -18.40
N SER A 131 -23.68 -21.60 -18.43
CA SER A 131 -24.84 -22.06 -19.21
C SER A 131 -26.14 -21.38 -18.76
N GLY A 132 -26.77 -20.66 -19.70
CA GLY A 132 -28.03 -19.95 -19.47
C GLY A 132 -27.88 -18.50 -19.02
N GLU A 133 -26.64 -18.00 -18.87
CA GLU A 133 -26.39 -16.58 -18.68
C GLU A 133 -26.60 -15.81 -19.98
N THR A 134 -26.98 -14.54 -19.83
CA THR A 134 -27.13 -13.59 -20.95
C THR A 134 -26.16 -12.44 -20.73
N GLU A 135 -25.51 -12.02 -21.81
CA GLU A 135 -24.64 -10.87 -21.78
C GLU A 135 -25.47 -9.57 -21.59
N PRO A 136 -25.10 -8.68 -20.65
CA PRO A 136 -25.89 -7.48 -20.33
C PRO A 136 -25.50 -6.18 -21.08
N GLY A 137 -24.42 -6.13 -21.84
CA GLY A 137 -23.90 -4.98 -22.60
C GLY A 137 -22.84 -5.32 -23.67
N THR A 138 -21.56 -5.09 -23.38
CA THR A 138 -20.43 -5.35 -24.29
C THR A 138 -19.43 -6.24 -23.56
N SER A 139 -19.07 -7.38 -24.14
CA SER A 139 -18.02 -8.23 -23.59
C SER A 139 -16.65 -7.58 -23.75
N THR A 140 -15.77 -7.79 -22.78
CA THR A 140 -14.41 -7.25 -22.81
C THR A 140 -13.38 -8.36 -22.96
N VAL A 141 -12.42 -8.13 -23.86
CA VAL A 141 -11.20 -8.90 -24.00
C VAL A 141 -10.02 -7.98 -23.75
N GLU A 142 -9.40 -8.10 -22.58
CA GLU A 142 -8.20 -7.34 -22.27
C GLU A 142 -6.96 -8.14 -22.66
N LEU A 143 -6.01 -7.49 -23.34
CA LEU A 143 -4.73 -8.06 -23.73
C LEU A 143 -3.61 -7.31 -23.03
N ALA A 144 -2.65 -8.04 -22.45
CA ALA A 144 -1.43 -7.42 -22.00
C ALA A 144 -0.67 -6.86 -23.22
N GLY A 145 -0.28 -5.60 -23.12
CA GLY A 145 0.52 -4.92 -24.12
C GLY A 145 1.98 -5.35 -24.10
N GLY A 146 2.74 -4.87 -25.09
CA GLY A 146 4.19 -5.08 -25.14
C GLY A 146 4.62 -6.45 -25.64
N TYR A 147 3.79 -7.18 -26.40
CA TYR A 147 4.15 -8.40 -27.12
C TYR A 147 4.37 -8.13 -28.62
N THR A 148 5.14 -8.97 -29.32
CA THR A 148 5.18 -8.88 -30.80
C THR A 148 3.79 -9.04 -31.40
N ALA A 149 3.58 -8.58 -32.64
CA ALA A 149 2.32 -8.80 -33.36
C ALA A 149 1.91 -10.28 -33.44
N ASN A 150 2.87 -11.18 -33.65
CA ASN A 150 2.63 -12.62 -33.69
C ASN A 150 2.25 -13.19 -32.32
N ALA A 151 2.94 -12.76 -31.26
CA ALA A 151 2.60 -13.15 -29.89
C ALA A 151 1.23 -12.58 -29.49
N THR A 152 0.93 -11.33 -29.83
CA THR A 152 -0.37 -10.68 -29.61
C THR A 152 -1.50 -11.44 -30.29
N GLU A 153 -1.32 -11.83 -31.55
CA GLU A 153 -2.31 -12.62 -32.28
C GLU A 153 -2.62 -13.92 -31.55
N ARG A 154 -1.58 -14.59 -31.06
CA ARG A 154 -1.72 -15.84 -30.29
C ARG A 154 -2.43 -15.61 -28.94
N ILE A 155 -2.10 -14.55 -28.22
CA ILE A 155 -2.80 -14.16 -26.98
C ILE A 155 -4.27 -13.89 -27.28
N ALA A 156 -4.57 -13.09 -28.31
CA ALA A 156 -5.94 -12.75 -28.72
C ALA A 156 -6.74 -14.00 -29.14
N THR A 157 -6.13 -14.92 -29.90
CA THR A 157 -6.75 -16.20 -30.26
C THR A 157 -7.13 -16.98 -29.01
N ARG A 158 -6.28 -17.02 -27.99
CA ARG A 158 -6.60 -17.71 -26.73
C ARG A 158 -7.68 -17.02 -25.93
N ALA A 159 -7.66 -15.69 -25.88
CA ALA A 159 -8.71 -14.93 -25.21
C ALA A 159 -10.08 -15.20 -25.85
N PHE A 160 -10.17 -15.22 -27.18
CA PHE A 160 -11.40 -15.58 -27.87
C PHE A 160 -11.81 -17.04 -27.66
N ALA A 161 -10.87 -17.98 -27.53
CA ALA A 161 -11.19 -19.37 -27.20
C ALA A 161 -12.00 -19.46 -25.91
N ARG A 162 -11.55 -18.74 -24.88
CA ARG A 162 -12.21 -18.67 -23.57
C ARG A 162 -13.54 -17.94 -23.63
N LEU A 163 -13.60 -16.81 -24.34
CA LEU A 163 -14.85 -16.07 -24.56
C LEU A 163 -15.91 -16.96 -25.22
N LEU A 164 -15.49 -17.77 -26.20
CA LEU A 164 -16.35 -18.68 -26.96
C LEU A 164 -16.58 -20.04 -26.28
N SER A 165 -16.12 -20.21 -25.04
CA SER A 165 -16.24 -21.43 -24.25
C SER A 165 -15.73 -22.69 -25.00
N VAL A 166 -14.64 -22.55 -25.74
CA VAL A 166 -13.96 -23.65 -26.43
C VAL A 166 -13.34 -24.60 -25.39
N PRO A 167 -13.57 -25.92 -25.47
CA PRO A 167 -12.97 -26.88 -24.54
C PRO A 167 -11.44 -26.88 -24.60
N ASP A 168 -10.77 -27.05 -23.45
CA ASP A 168 -9.30 -27.06 -23.33
C ASP A 168 -8.59 -28.06 -24.29
N GLY A 169 -9.26 -29.14 -24.69
CA GLY A 169 -8.73 -30.15 -25.63
C GLY A 169 -8.75 -29.73 -27.10
N ASP A 170 -9.56 -28.72 -27.44
CA ASP A 170 -9.72 -28.16 -28.78
C ASP A 170 -8.99 -26.80 -28.94
N GLU A 171 -8.41 -26.26 -27.85
CA GLU A 171 -7.46 -25.16 -27.94
C GLU A 171 -6.23 -25.59 -28.79
N PRO A 172 -5.66 -24.69 -29.62
CA PRO A 172 -4.48 -25.01 -30.42
C PRO A 172 -3.34 -25.58 -29.56
N ALA A 173 -2.94 -26.84 -29.81
CA ALA A 173 -1.97 -27.55 -28.98
C ALA A 173 -0.54 -26.96 -28.99
N ASP A 174 -0.20 -26.16 -30.00
CA ASP A 174 1.12 -25.54 -30.19
C ASP A 174 1.16 -24.09 -29.69
N PHE A 175 0.89 -23.87 -28.39
CA PHE A 175 1.32 -22.62 -27.76
C PHE A 175 2.72 -22.79 -27.14
N PRO A 176 3.83 -22.48 -27.85
CA PRO A 176 5.09 -22.27 -27.16
C PRO A 176 4.93 -21.13 -26.15
N GLU A 177 5.59 -21.30 -25.00
CA GLU A 177 5.73 -20.29 -23.96
C GLU A 177 6.09 -18.96 -24.62
N LEU A 178 5.24 -17.95 -24.41
CA LEU A 178 5.40 -16.65 -25.05
C LEU A 178 6.63 -15.98 -24.42
N SER A 179 7.75 -15.98 -25.13
CA SER A 179 8.88 -15.14 -24.76
C SER A 179 8.48 -13.67 -24.94
N ASN A 180 8.58 -12.88 -23.87
CA ASN A 180 8.46 -11.42 -23.91
C ASN A 180 9.33 -10.87 -25.08
N PRO A 181 8.83 -10.00 -25.98
CA PRO A 181 9.66 -9.47 -27.05
C PRO A 181 10.88 -8.73 -26.50
N ALA A 182 11.93 -8.66 -27.32
CA ALA A 182 13.09 -7.83 -27.00
C ALA A 182 12.68 -6.34 -27.05
N ASN A 183 12.83 -5.63 -25.93
CA ASN A 183 12.65 -4.18 -25.90
C ASN A 183 13.72 -3.52 -26.77
N ARG A 184 13.37 -2.44 -27.49
CA ARG A 184 14.37 -1.54 -28.03
C ARG A 184 15.06 -0.80 -26.89
N ASP A 185 16.35 -0.52 -27.03
CA ASP A 185 17.05 0.37 -26.11
C ASP A 185 16.40 1.77 -26.13
N PRO A 186 15.85 2.24 -24.99
CA PRO A 186 15.19 3.53 -24.91
C PRO A 186 16.18 4.70 -24.88
N TRP A 187 17.48 4.43 -24.67
CA TRP A 187 18.55 5.42 -24.62
C TRP A 187 19.19 5.55 -26.02
N PRO A 188 18.89 6.62 -26.77
CA PRO A 188 19.28 6.72 -28.18
C PRO A 188 20.71 7.21 -28.37
N GLU A 189 21.30 7.84 -27.35
CA GLU A 189 22.64 8.40 -27.43
C GLU A 189 23.72 7.30 -27.25
N PRO A 190 24.82 7.36 -28.03
CA PRO A 190 25.90 6.40 -27.91
C PRO A 190 26.73 6.67 -26.64
N GLY A 191 26.87 5.65 -25.79
CA GLY A 191 27.67 5.71 -24.56
C GLY A 191 26.87 5.28 -23.34
N PRO A 192 27.48 5.35 -22.14
CA PRO A 192 26.77 4.98 -20.92
C PRO A 192 25.79 6.09 -20.50
N VAL A 193 24.62 5.67 -20.01
CA VAL A 193 23.64 6.50 -19.33
C VAL A 193 24.27 7.05 -18.03
N VAL A 194 24.37 8.37 -17.94
CA VAL A 194 25.03 9.09 -16.84
C VAL A 194 24.05 9.33 -15.71
N VAL A 195 24.36 8.77 -14.55
CA VAL A 195 23.55 8.87 -13.34
C VAL A 195 24.17 9.86 -12.36
N SER A 196 23.44 10.91 -11.99
CA SER A 196 23.81 11.81 -10.89
C SER A 196 23.05 11.47 -9.60
N VAL A 197 23.48 12.06 -8.47
CA VAL A 197 22.86 11.83 -7.16
C VAL A 197 22.54 13.16 -6.52
N ASP A 198 21.25 13.46 -6.37
CA ASP A 198 20.75 14.54 -5.54
C ASP A 198 20.42 14.00 -4.14
N GLN A 199 21.36 14.21 -3.23
CA GLN A 199 21.26 13.76 -1.84
C GLN A 199 20.91 14.90 -0.88
N THR A 200 20.31 15.99 -1.36
CA THR A 200 20.02 17.19 -0.55
C THR A 200 19.15 16.88 0.67
N ALA A 201 18.17 15.97 0.54
CA ALA A 201 17.32 15.56 1.65
C ALA A 201 17.86 14.36 2.45
N ALA A 202 18.96 13.74 2.02
CA ALA A 202 19.51 12.58 2.71
C ALA A 202 20.30 13.02 3.95
N SER A 203 20.00 12.42 5.10
CA SER A 203 20.73 12.65 6.36
C SER A 203 22.11 11.99 6.42
N ARG A 204 22.45 11.16 5.42
CA ARG A 204 23.68 10.38 5.32
C ARG A 204 24.19 10.34 3.88
N ASN A 205 25.48 10.02 3.70
CA ASN A 205 26.04 9.80 2.38
C ASN A 205 25.40 8.55 1.74
N VAL A 206 24.70 8.74 0.63
CA VAL A 206 23.95 7.70 -0.09
C VAL A 206 24.57 7.35 -1.45
N THR A 207 25.55 8.14 -1.92
CA THR A 207 26.25 7.88 -3.18
C THR A 207 26.79 6.44 -3.29
N PRO A 208 27.43 5.84 -2.26
CA PRO A 208 27.91 4.47 -2.36
C PRO A 208 26.79 3.43 -2.56
N LEU A 209 25.56 3.70 -2.16
CA LEU A 209 24.43 2.81 -2.40
C LEU A 209 23.96 2.87 -3.85
N VAL A 210 23.94 4.07 -4.44
CA VAL A 210 23.63 4.26 -5.88
C VAL A 210 24.68 3.57 -6.75
N GLU A 211 25.96 3.71 -6.41
CA GLU A 211 27.06 3.01 -7.09
C GLU A 211 26.90 1.49 -7.02
N GLN A 212 26.51 0.95 -5.86
CA GLN A 212 26.26 -0.49 -5.69
C GLN A 212 25.02 -0.97 -6.45
N ALA A 213 23.97 -0.16 -6.55
CA ALA A 213 22.76 -0.50 -7.31
C ALA A 213 23.05 -0.53 -8.82
N VAL A 214 23.75 0.48 -9.34
CA VAL A 214 24.18 0.48 -10.75
C VAL A 214 25.12 -0.69 -11.01
N ALA A 215 26.12 -0.91 -10.17
CA ALA A 215 27.02 -2.06 -10.28
C ALA A 215 26.32 -3.42 -10.13
N TYR A 216 25.11 -3.48 -9.54
CA TYR A 216 24.30 -4.69 -9.55
C TYR A 216 23.82 -5.01 -10.96
N TRP A 217 23.26 -4.02 -11.64
CA TRP A 217 22.74 -4.21 -12.99
C TRP A 217 23.84 -4.36 -14.02
N GLU A 218 24.97 -3.67 -13.90
CA GLU A 218 26.10 -3.78 -14.83
C GLU A 218 26.86 -5.12 -14.79
N ARG A 219 26.40 -6.09 -13.98
CA ARG A 219 26.96 -7.44 -13.96
C ARG A 219 26.42 -8.32 -15.07
N ASP A 220 27.29 -9.19 -15.57
CA ASP A 220 26.93 -10.27 -16.47
C ASP A 220 25.88 -11.20 -15.84
N GLY A 221 24.91 -11.63 -16.65
CA GLY A 221 23.90 -12.63 -16.25
C GLY A 221 22.70 -12.09 -15.47
N VAL A 222 22.65 -10.78 -15.20
CA VAL A 222 21.43 -10.13 -14.69
C VAL A 222 20.45 -9.94 -15.84
N THR A 223 19.20 -10.37 -15.65
CA THR A 223 18.20 -10.32 -16.71
C THR A 223 17.72 -8.87 -16.92
N LYS A 224 17.98 -8.32 -18.11
CA LYS A 224 17.57 -6.97 -18.57
C LYS A 224 16.75 -7.07 -19.85
N ASN A 225 15.94 -6.05 -20.18
CA ASN A 225 15.27 -6.01 -21.48
C ASN A 225 16.10 -5.30 -22.57
N TYR A 226 17.07 -4.49 -22.18
CA TYR A 226 18.03 -3.81 -23.07
C TYR A 226 19.41 -3.69 -22.40
N THR A 227 20.42 -3.38 -23.22
CA THR A 227 21.84 -3.49 -22.86
C THR A 227 22.52 -2.14 -22.66
N ALA A 228 21.76 -1.07 -22.43
CA ALA A 228 22.34 0.22 -22.08
C ALA A 228 23.24 0.08 -20.84
N ASP A 229 24.45 0.61 -20.95
CA ASP A 229 25.39 0.66 -19.83
C ASP A 229 25.09 1.89 -18.98
N PHE A 230 25.23 1.77 -17.66
CA PHE A 230 24.99 2.86 -16.72
C PHE A 230 26.26 3.24 -15.98
N ARG A 231 26.48 4.54 -15.79
CA ARG A 231 27.66 5.06 -15.07
C ARG A 231 27.28 6.14 -14.09
N VAL A 232 27.61 5.93 -12.83
CA VAL A 232 27.44 6.94 -11.78
C VAL A 232 28.50 8.03 -11.92
N ALA A 233 28.03 9.26 -12.01
CA ALA A 233 28.79 10.50 -11.95
C ALA A 233 28.02 11.46 -11.04
N PRO A 234 28.23 11.38 -9.70
CA PRO A 234 27.31 11.96 -8.71
C PRO A 234 27.06 13.45 -8.90
N ASN A 235 28.08 14.19 -9.35
CA ASN A 235 28.05 15.64 -9.54
C ASN A 235 27.97 16.05 -11.01
N ALA A 236 27.47 15.19 -11.91
CA ALA A 236 27.31 15.52 -13.32
C ALA A 236 26.31 16.67 -13.49
N SER A 237 26.68 17.67 -14.29
CA SER A 237 25.85 18.86 -14.54
C SER A 237 24.77 18.65 -15.61
N ASN A 238 24.91 17.61 -16.43
CA ASN A 238 23.92 17.20 -17.45
C ASN A 238 23.82 15.66 -17.46
N PRO A 239 23.24 15.07 -16.41
CA PRO A 239 23.02 13.63 -16.34
C PRO A 239 21.77 13.23 -17.11
N ASP A 240 21.78 11.99 -17.60
CA ASP A 240 20.63 11.35 -18.23
C ASP A 240 19.61 10.90 -17.17
N VAL A 241 20.09 10.54 -15.97
CA VAL A 241 19.27 10.14 -14.83
C VAL A 241 19.70 10.89 -13.57
N VAL A 242 18.76 11.41 -12.80
CA VAL A 242 18.99 11.94 -11.45
C VAL A 242 18.35 11.01 -10.44
N VAL A 243 19.14 10.49 -9.50
CA VAL A 243 18.59 9.82 -8.30
C VAL A 243 18.39 10.89 -7.23
N ARG A 244 17.12 11.19 -6.91
CA ARG A 244 16.72 12.16 -5.89
C ARG A 244 16.22 11.45 -4.65
N PHE A 245 16.74 11.87 -3.50
CA PHE A 245 16.26 11.41 -2.20
C PHE A 245 15.24 12.40 -1.64
N GLU A 246 14.10 11.89 -1.18
CA GLU A 246 12.96 12.70 -0.74
C GLU A 246 12.49 12.27 0.68
N PRO A 247 11.95 13.19 1.50
CA PRO A 247 11.36 12.83 2.79
C PRO A 247 10.18 11.87 2.69
N ASN A 248 9.36 12.01 1.64
CA ASN A 248 8.21 11.15 1.35
C ASN A 248 8.02 11.07 -0.16
N VAL A 249 7.87 9.86 -0.69
CA VAL A 249 7.42 9.65 -2.07
C VAL A 249 5.93 9.30 -2.00
N THR A 250 5.06 10.19 -2.48
CA THR A 250 3.60 10.03 -2.29
C THR A 250 2.87 9.48 -3.51
N SER A 251 3.54 9.44 -4.66
CA SER A 251 2.97 8.97 -5.92
C SER A 251 4.04 8.41 -6.85
N CYS A 252 3.70 7.35 -7.58
CA CYS A 252 4.51 6.84 -8.67
C CYS A 252 3.62 6.41 -9.84
N GLY A 253 3.62 7.20 -10.92
CA GLY A 253 2.68 6.99 -12.03
C GLY A 253 1.21 7.06 -11.57
N VAL A 254 0.49 5.94 -11.66
CA VAL A 254 -0.91 5.82 -11.21
C VAL A 254 -1.04 5.40 -9.75
N GLU A 255 0.05 4.99 -9.11
CA GLU A 255 0.07 4.59 -7.71
C GLU A 255 0.18 5.84 -6.82
N SER A 256 -0.60 5.88 -5.74
CA SER A 256 -0.54 6.95 -4.73
C SER A 256 -0.75 6.35 -3.35
N GLY A 257 -0.05 6.87 -2.35
CA GLY A 257 -0.11 6.35 -0.99
C GLY A 257 1.02 6.86 -0.10
N THR A 258 1.05 6.36 1.14
CA THR A 258 2.05 6.73 2.16
C THR A 258 3.12 5.65 2.37
N SER A 259 3.20 4.66 1.47
CA SER A 259 4.05 3.48 1.60
C SER A 259 4.88 3.20 0.34
N ILE A 260 5.16 4.24 -0.46
CA ILE A 260 5.94 4.13 -1.69
C ILE A 260 7.41 4.37 -1.32
N LEU A 261 8.25 3.33 -1.43
CA LEU A 261 9.66 3.42 -1.03
C LEU A 261 10.52 4.13 -2.08
N GLY A 262 10.13 4.05 -3.34
CA GLY A 262 10.83 4.64 -4.47
C GLY A 262 9.93 4.72 -5.70
N CYS A 263 10.39 5.49 -6.68
CA CYS A 263 9.72 5.61 -7.97
C CYS A 263 10.73 5.78 -9.09
N ALA A 264 10.48 5.11 -10.21
CA ALA A 264 11.27 5.25 -11.41
C ALA A 264 10.39 5.14 -12.67
N PRO A 265 10.80 5.79 -13.77
CA PRO A 265 10.17 5.58 -15.06
C PRO A 265 10.38 4.14 -15.54
N VAL A 266 9.38 3.63 -16.25
CA VAL A 266 9.41 2.32 -16.89
C VAL A 266 9.37 2.53 -18.39
N PHE A 267 10.39 2.03 -19.11
CA PHE A 267 10.44 2.13 -20.57
C PHE A 267 9.97 0.83 -21.25
N GLY A 268 8.90 0.94 -22.02
CA GLY A 268 8.35 -0.09 -22.88
C GLY A 268 9.16 -0.33 -24.16
N VAL A 269 8.72 -1.33 -24.92
CA VAL A 269 9.37 -1.83 -26.16
C VAL A 269 9.61 -0.78 -27.25
N HIS A 270 8.88 0.34 -27.23
CA HIS A 270 8.92 1.40 -28.24
C HIS A 270 9.35 2.76 -27.69
N ASP A 271 9.62 2.83 -26.40
CA ASP A 271 9.93 4.09 -25.75
C ASP A 271 11.31 4.57 -26.14
N ARG A 272 11.45 5.89 -26.17
CA ARG A 272 12.70 6.59 -26.35
C ARG A 272 12.69 7.80 -25.45
N THR A 273 13.73 7.95 -24.65
CA THR A 273 13.92 9.15 -23.86
C THR A 273 15.06 9.98 -24.45
N TYR A 274 14.84 11.28 -24.50
CA TYR A 274 15.83 12.29 -24.90
C TYR A 274 15.97 13.36 -23.81
N GLU A 275 15.22 13.22 -22.72
CA GLU A 275 15.17 14.15 -21.60
C GLU A 275 15.79 13.49 -20.37
N GLN A 276 16.09 14.30 -19.37
CA GLN A 276 16.58 13.80 -18.11
C GLN A 276 15.46 13.09 -17.35
N GLU A 277 15.76 11.87 -16.92
CA GLU A 277 14.87 11.03 -16.12
C GLU A 277 15.18 11.15 -14.63
N THR A 278 14.20 10.84 -13.78
CA THR A 278 14.35 10.91 -12.32
C THR A 278 13.98 9.59 -11.67
N ILE A 279 14.82 9.13 -10.74
CA ILE A 279 14.48 8.12 -9.74
C ILE A 279 14.28 8.84 -8.42
N GLU A 280 13.16 8.63 -7.75
CA GLU A 280 12.88 9.15 -6.41
C GLU A 280 13.02 8.03 -5.39
N ILE A 281 13.66 8.31 -4.25
CA ILE A 281 13.87 7.34 -3.16
C ILE A 281 13.49 7.96 -1.84
N GLU A 282 12.62 7.31 -1.08
CA GLU A 282 12.23 7.78 0.25
C GLU A 282 13.40 7.64 1.25
N THR A 283 13.61 8.69 2.05
CA THR A 283 14.60 8.74 3.12
C THR A 283 14.09 8.11 4.42
N GLY A 284 14.95 8.02 5.43
CA GLY A 284 14.57 7.45 6.73
C GLY A 284 14.62 5.92 6.77
N TYR A 285 15.22 5.25 5.78
CA TYR A 285 15.42 3.80 5.74
C TYR A 285 16.89 3.39 5.92
N THR A 286 17.09 2.18 6.43
CA THR A 286 18.43 1.58 6.62
C THR A 286 19.19 1.49 5.30
N GLY A 287 20.53 1.40 5.38
CA GLY A 287 21.37 1.27 4.19
C GLY A 287 21.00 0.06 3.31
N GLU A 288 20.60 -1.05 3.94
CA GLU A 288 20.17 -2.26 3.25
C GLU A 288 18.85 -2.07 2.52
N SER A 289 17.81 -1.56 3.19
CA SER A 289 16.52 -1.29 2.56
C SER A 289 16.64 -0.27 1.43
N THR A 290 17.36 0.84 1.65
CA THR A 290 17.62 1.82 0.59
C THR A 290 18.34 1.21 -0.62
N LEU A 291 19.31 0.31 -0.40
CA LEU A 291 20.03 -0.35 -1.49
C LEU A 291 19.12 -1.28 -2.29
N GLU A 292 18.26 -2.05 -1.61
CA GLU A 292 17.30 -2.92 -2.30
C GLU A 292 16.26 -2.10 -3.08
N THR A 293 15.73 -1.01 -2.53
CA THR A 293 14.87 -0.07 -3.26
C THR A 293 15.58 0.50 -4.48
N LEU A 294 16.82 1.00 -4.34
CA LEU A 294 17.59 1.50 -5.48
C LEU A 294 17.76 0.44 -6.57
N LYS A 295 18.12 -0.80 -6.22
CA LYS A 295 18.25 -1.89 -7.19
C LYS A 295 16.91 -2.16 -7.89
N HIS A 296 15.80 -2.10 -7.16
CA HIS A 296 14.47 -2.25 -7.72
C HIS A 296 14.18 -1.17 -8.76
N GLU A 297 14.34 0.10 -8.38
CA GLU A 297 14.09 1.26 -9.25
C GLU A 297 14.97 1.25 -10.51
N PHE A 298 16.26 0.89 -10.39
CA PHE A 298 17.11 0.71 -11.58
C PHE A 298 16.65 -0.45 -12.46
N GLY A 299 15.95 -1.44 -11.92
CA GLY A 299 15.32 -2.50 -12.71
C GLY A 299 14.29 -1.95 -13.69
N HIS A 300 13.48 -0.97 -13.28
CA HIS A 300 12.55 -0.28 -14.16
C HIS A 300 13.27 0.45 -15.30
N LEU A 301 14.40 1.10 -15.00
CA LEU A 301 15.30 1.69 -16.01
C LEU A 301 16.00 0.66 -16.89
N HIS A 302 15.92 -0.64 -16.60
CA HIS A 302 16.32 -1.75 -17.49
C HIS A 302 15.12 -2.49 -18.12
N GLY A 303 13.93 -1.89 -18.04
CA GLY A 303 12.68 -2.40 -18.61
C GLY A 303 12.05 -3.53 -17.80
N ARG A 304 12.50 -3.78 -16.57
CA ARG A 304 11.92 -4.80 -15.71
C ARG A 304 10.64 -4.27 -15.10
N LEU A 305 9.59 -5.07 -15.18
CA LEU A 305 8.33 -4.81 -14.50
C LEU A 305 8.29 -5.54 -13.17
N HIS A 306 7.37 -5.11 -12.32
CA HIS A 306 7.02 -5.87 -11.13
C HIS A 306 6.68 -7.34 -11.46
N GLY A 307 7.17 -8.26 -10.63
CA GLY A 307 6.94 -9.71 -10.77
C GLY A 307 7.80 -10.41 -11.82
N GLN A 308 8.69 -9.69 -12.51
CA GLN A 308 9.66 -10.28 -13.43
C GLN A 308 10.97 -10.62 -12.71
N ALA A 309 11.77 -11.54 -13.26
CA ALA A 309 13.13 -11.74 -12.75
C ALA A 309 13.93 -10.42 -12.77
N PRO A 310 14.94 -10.21 -11.91
CA PRO A 310 15.31 -11.05 -10.78
C PRO A 310 14.29 -10.98 -9.64
N MET A 311 13.83 -12.14 -9.20
CA MET A 311 12.94 -12.27 -8.03
C MET A 311 13.78 -12.73 -6.83
N PRO A 312 13.49 -12.24 -5.61
CA PRO A 312 12.36 -11.39 -5.22
C PRO A 312 12.55 -9.88 -5.47
N LEU A 313 13.71 -9.45 -6.02
CA LEU A 313 14.07 -8.04 -6.14
C LEU A 313 12.99 -7.19 -6.84
N MET A 314 12.38 -7.66 -7.93
CA MET A 314 11.33 -6.91 -8.64
C MET A 314 9.91 -7.19 -8.12
N ASN A 315 9.72 -7.67 -6.89
CA ASN A 315 8.36 -7.74 -6.31
C ASN A 315 7.76 -6.33 -6.16
N ALA A 316 6.45 -6.17 -6.44
CA ALA A 316 5.75 -4.90 -6.20
C ALA A 316 5.67 -4.51 -4.71
N THR A 317 5.92 -5.47 -3.82
CA THR A 317 5.96 -5.27 -2.38
C THR A 317 7.28 -5.78 -1.82
N SER A 318 7.85 -5.02 -0.90
CA SER A 318 9.05 -5.40 -0.17
C SER A 318 8.95 -4.95 1.28
N ASP A 319 9.58 -5.72 2.16
CA ASP A 319 9.78 -5.28 3.55
C ASP A 319 10.95 -4.30 3.58
N ALA A 320 10.76 -3.17 4.26
CA ALA A 320 11.78 -2.16 4.44
C ALA A 320 11.86 -1.73 5.91
N THR A 321 13.09 -1.53 6.38
CA THR A 321 13.37 -1.17 7.77
C THR A 321 13.70 0.30 7.86
N ARG A 322 12.92 1.05 8.65
CA ARG A 322 13.24 2.45 8.95
C ARG A 322 14.48 2.55 9.84
N LEU A 323 15.18 3.67 9.72
CA LEU A 323 16.25 4.03 10.65
C LEU A 323 15.64 4.28 12.04
N PRO A 324 16.33 3.88 13.12
CA PRO A 324 15.94 4.29 14.45
C PRO A 324 15.91 5.80 14.58
N ILE A 325 14.84 6.33 15.15
CA ILE A 325 14.69 7.72 15.55
C ILE A 325 14.86 7.74 17.07
N PRO A 326 15.57 8.73 17.66
CA PRO A 326 15.76 8.75 19.11
C PRO A 326 14.44 8.73 19.88
N ASP A 327 14.29 7.78 20.79
CA ASP A 327 13.12 7.67 21.66
C ASP A 327 12.93 8.94 22.47
N ALA A 328 11.67 9.27 22.77
CA ALA A 328 11.23 10.36 23.63
C ALA A 328 11.99 10.38 24.97
N ARG A 329 12.31 9.21 25.51
CA ARG A 329 13.06 9.10 26.78
C ARG A 329 14.53 9.48 26.69
N THR A 330 15.10 9.53 25.49
CA THR A 330 16.52 9.79 25.26
C THR A 330 16.79 11.18 24.69
N VAL A 331 15.74 11.88 24.27
CA VAL A 331 15.82 13.26 23.80
C VAL A 331 15.69 14.25 24.96
N ALA A 332 16.29 15.43 24.80
CA ALA A 332 16.28 16.46 25.84
C ALA A 332 14.89 17.04 26.15
N TYR A 333 13.92 16.86 25.24
CA TYR A 333 12.55 17.34 25.41
C TYR A 333 11.58 16.48 24.58
N PRO A 334 10.72 15.65 25.22
CA PRO A 334 9.91 14.66 24.51
C PRO A 334 8.59 15.17 23.91
N TRP A 335 8.26 16.44 24.05
CA TRP A 335 7.00 17.02 23.56
C TRP A 335 7.25 17.87 22.31
N ARG A 336 6.26 17.91 21.40
CA ARG A 336 6.31 18.78 20.21
C ARG A 336 5.92 20.23 20.48
N THR A 337 5.52 20.55 21.71
CA THR A 337 5.12 21.89 22.15
C THR A 337 5.73 22.21 23.49
N THR A 338 6.13 23.47 23.68
CA THR A 338 6.51 24.02 24.98
C THR A 338 5.32 24.57 25.73
N ASN A 339 4.22 24.88 25.06
CA ASN A 339 2.96 25.26 25.71
C ASN A 339 2.11 24.00 25.94
N VAL A 340 2.10 23.52 27.18
CA VAL A 340 1.50 22.25 27.58
C VAL A 340 0.22 22.55 28.37
N SER A 341 -0.91 22.07 27.88
CA SER A 341 -2.20 22.25 28.55
C SER A 341 -2.40 21.24 29.68
N VAL A 342 -2.86 21.71 30.83
CA VAL A 342 -3.02 20.90 32.04
C VAL A 342 -4.45 20.97 32.58
N ALA A 343 -5.09 19.82 32.74
CA ALA A 343 -6.36 19.69 33.47
C ALA A 343 -6.13 19.07 34.84
N VAL A 344 -6.92 19.49 35.82
CA VAL A 344 -6.92 18.90 37.17
C VAL A 344 -8.30 18.34 37.47
N GLU A 345 -8.36 17.08 37.90
CA GLU A 345 -9.58 16.35 38.26
C GLU A 345 -9.56 15.88 39.73
N GLY A 346 -10.71 15.44 40.24
CA GLY A 346 -10.83 14.81 41.57
C GLY A 346 -11.23 15.72 42.72
N GLU A 347 -11.68 16.95 42.43
CA GLU A 347 -12.13 17.94 43.44
C GLU A 347 -11.09 18.24 44.54
N PRO A 348 -9.83 18.56 44.19
CA PRO A 348 -8.79 18.87 45.18
C PRO A 348 -9.16 20.08 46.03
N THR A 349 -8.75 20.04 47.30
CA THR A 349 -8.81 21.18 48.23
C THR A 349 -7.98 22.36 47.72
N GLU A 350 -8.21 23.56 48.26
CA GLU A 350 -7.42 24.75 47.90
C GLU A 350 -5.92 24.54 48.15
N PHE A 351 -5.57 23.78 49.19
CA PHE A 351 -4.18 23.49 49.53
C PHE A 351 -3.54 22.50 48.52
N GLU A 352 -4.24 21.44 48.14
CA GLU A 352 -3.76 20.51 47.11
C GLU A 352 -3.67 21.19 45.73
N GLN A 353 -4.54 22.16 45.43
CA GLN A 353 -4.42 22.98 44.22
C GLN A 353 -3.14 23.84 44.26
N GLU A 354 -2.82 24.46 45.40
CA GLU A 354 -1.55 25.20 45.60
C GLU A 354 -0.35 24.27 45.37
N GLN A 355 -0.41 23.04 45.86
CA GLN A 355 0.63 22.02 45.67
C GLN A 355 0.82 21.64 44.19
N VAL A 356 -0.27 21.44 43.45
CA VAL A 356 -0.20 21.17 42.00
C VAL A 356 0.38 22.37 41.25
N ASP A 357 -0.09 23.59 41.54
CA ASP A 357 0.43 24.82 40.92
C ASP A 357 1.92 25.01 41.20
N ALA A 358 2.35 24.71 42.41
CA ALA A 358 3.74 24.77 42.82
C ALA A 358 4.63 23.79 42.04
N ALA A 359 4.20 22.53 41.91
CA ALA A 359 4.91 21.55 41.10
C ALA A 359 5.04 22.00 39.64
N LEU A 360 3.96 22.53 39.04
CA LEU A 360 4.03 23.08 37.68
C LEU A 360 5.02 24.26 37.60
N GLY A 361 4.93 25.21 38.52
CA GLY A 361 5.81 26.38 38.56
C GLY A 361 7.29 26.02 38.71
N TYR A 362 7.60 24.96 39.47
CA TYR A 362 8.96 24.42 39.58
C TYR A 362 9.51 23.99 38.21
N PHE A 363 8.72 23.27 37.40
CA PHE A 363 9.12 22.89 36.04
C PHE A 363 9.17 24.07 35.07
N GLU A 364 8.26 25.05 35.16
CA GLU A 364 8.34 26.29 34.36
C GLU A 364 9.60 27.12 34.67
N SER A 365 10.12 27.00 35.89
CA SER A 365 11.35 27.67 36.31
C SER A 365 12.64 26.96 35.88
N GLY A 366 12.52 25.79 35.23
CA GLY A 366 13.65 25.02 34.71
C GLY A 366 14.07 23.83 35.56
N ALA A 367 13.38 23.56 36.68
CA ALA A 367 13.59 22.41 37.56
C ALA A 367 15.07 22.14 37.88
N GLU A 368 15.76 23.14 38.46
CA GLU A 368 17.20 23.05 38.81
C GLU A 368 18.12 22.69 37.64
N GLY A 369 17.77 23.13 36.43
CA GLY A 369 18.57 22.90 35.23
C GLY A 369 18.31 21.55 34.55
N PHE A 370 17.25 20.84 34.94
CA PHE A 370 16.76 19.64 34.28
C PHE A 370 16.58 19.83 32.77
N PHE A 371 16.06 20.99 32.36
CA PHE A 371 15.86 21.33 30.97
C PHE A 371 17.11 21.97 30.34
N ALA A 372 17.83 21.20 29.52
CA ALA A 372 19.04 21.68 28.85
C ALA A 372 18.79 22.56 27.60
N ALA A 373 17.61 22.46 26.99
CA ALA A 373 17.28 23.11 25.72
C ALA A 373 16.02 23.98 25.78
N GLU A 374 14.90 23.38 26.16
CA GLU A 374 13.59 24.04 26.19
C GLU A 374 12.89 23.77 27.53
N THR A 375 12.20 24.77 28.06
CA THR A 375 11.44 24.69 29.31
C THR A 375 9.95 24.80 28.99
N PRO A 376 9.08 23.96 29.59
CA PRO A 376 7.66 24.03 29.36
C PRO A 376 7.04 25.29 30.00
N SER A 377 5.91 25.71 29.46
CA SER A 377 4.94 26.59 30.09
C SER A 377 3.62 25.85 30.18
N PHE A 378 2.92 25.96 31.30
CA PHE A 378 1.68 25.23 31.54
C PHE A 378 0.46 26.15 31.45
N ALA A 379 -0.53 25.71 30.69
CA ALA A 379 -1.81 26.41 30.54
C ALA A 379 -2.94 25.58 31.17
N ARG A 380 -3.55 26.08 32.24
CA ARG A 380 -4.72 25.42 32.87
C ARG A 380 -5.89 25.34 31.88
N THR A 381 -6.55 24.19 31.82
CA THR A 381 -7.77 23.97 31.04
C THR A 381 -8.80 23.17 31.85
N GLN A 382 -10.08 23.44 31.63
CA GLN A 382 -11.19 22.66 32.21
C GLN A 382 -11.56 21.45 31.34
N ASN A 383 -11.04 21.36 30.12
CA ASN A 383 -11.33 20.26 29.21
C ASN A 383 -10.25 19.18 29.33
N ALA A 384 -10.43 18.25 30.27
CA ALA A 384 -9.48 17.16 30.51
C ALA A 384 -9.27 16.28 29.26
N SER A 385 -10.31 16.03 28.47
CA SER A 385 -10.20 15.21 27.25
C SER A 385 -9.38 15.84 26.11
N ALA A 386 -9.02 17.11 26.22
CA ALA A 386 -8.17 17.81 25.27
C ALA A 386 -6.89 18.37 25.92
N ALA A 387 -6.64 18.05 27.19
CA ALA A 387 -5.43 18.45 27.88
C ALA A 387 -4.26 17.55 27.47
N ASP A 388 -3.07 18.12 27.39
CA ASP A 388 -1.84 17.35 27.16
C ASP A 388 -1.46 16.57 28.43
N ILE A 389 -1.69 17.15 29.62
CA ILE A 389 -1.49 16.49 30.91
C ILE A 389 -2.79 16.54 31.72
N VAL A 390 -3.22 15.39 32.23
CA VAL A 390 -4.34 15.28 33.18
C VAL A 390 -3.79 14.86 34.53
N ILE A 391 -4.04 15.68 35.55
CA ILE A 391 -3.64 15.44 36.94
C ILE A 391 -4.89 15.14 37.77
N THR A 392 -5.04 13.93 38.25
CA THR A 392 -6.15 13.52 39.11
C THR A 392 -5.68 13.45 40.56
N VAL A 393 -6.24 14.29 41.42
CA VAL A 393 -5.99 14.24 42.86
C VAL A 393 -7.11 13.45 43.51
N SER A 394 -6.80 12.30 44.12
CA SER A 394 -7.83 11.42 44.68
C SER A 394 -7.50 10.95 46.09
N ASP A 395 -8.49 11.02 46.99
CA ASP A 395 -8.44 10.41 48.32
C ASP A 395 -8.70 8.88 48.28
N ASP A 396 -9.01 8.32 47.12
CA ASP A 396 -9.22 6.88 46.96
C ASP A 396 -7.86 6.18 46.80
N GLY A 397 -7.44 5.42 47.81
CA GLY A 397 -6.20 4.65 47.77
C GLY A 397 -6.15 3.60 46.65
N SER A 398 -7.30 3.24 46.07
CA SER A 398 -7.40 2.35 44.93
C SER A 398 -7.39 3.06 43.56
N ALA A 399 -7.25 4.39 43.53
CA ALA A 399 -7.23 5.16 42.27
C ALA A 399 -6.09 4.74 41.32
N CYS A 400 -5.02 4.14 41.85
CA CYS A 400 -3.91 3.58 41.08
C CYS A 400 -4.01 2.05 40.84
N GLY A 401 -5.13 1.42 41.20
CA GLY A 401 -5.41 0.00 41.03
C GLY A 401 -5.56 -0.77 42.34
N ASP A 402 -6.09 -1.99 42.23
CA ASP A 402 -6.37 -2.85 43.37
C ASP A 402 -5.08 -3.23 44.13
N GLY A 403 -5.06 -3.00 45.44
CA GLY A 403 -3.92 -3.32 46.31
C GLY A 403 -2.90 -2.20 46.49
N TYR A 404 -3.11 -1.03 45.87
CA TYR A 404 -2.43 0.21 46.27
C TYR A 404 -2.98 0.70 47.61
N GLY A 405 -2.08 1.10 48.51
CA GLY A 405 -2.41 1.54 49.88
C GLY A 405 -2.16 3.03 50.12
N GLY A 406 -1.84 3.80 49.08
CA GLY A 406 -1.37 5.19 49.16
C GLY A 406 -0.25 5.48 48.14
N GLY A 407 -0.16 6.72 47.65
CA GLY A 407 0.94 7.21 46.80
C GLY A 407 0.48 7.83 45.48
N SER A 408 1.11 7.45 44.37
CA SER A 408 0.80 7.99 43.03
C SER A 408 1.16 7.03 41.92
N CYS A 409 0.53 7.19 40.76
CA CYS A 409 0.84 6.50 39.52
C CYS A 409 0.72 7.46 38.33
N GLY A 410 1.38 7.13 37.22
CA GLY A 410 1.28 7.92 36.01
C GLY A 410 1.66 7.13 34.77
N SER A 411 1.32 7.68 33.62
CA SER A 411 1.63 7.11 32.31
C SER A 411 1.80 8.20 31.26
N VAL A 412 2.49 7.87 30.18
CA VAL A 412 2.63 8.71 28.98
C VAL A 412 2.11 7.95 27.76
N ARG A 413 1.53 8.68 26.81
CA ARG A 413 1.19 8.19 25.47
C ARG A 413 1.84 9.09 24.43
N GLY A 414 1.97 8.56 23.22
CA GLY A 414 2.65 9.23 22.13
C GLY A 414 2.61 8.40 20.86
N TYR A 415 3.50 8.73 19.93
CA TYR A 415 3.65 8.00 18.68
C TYR A 415 5.03 7.33 18.60
N SER A 416 5.05 6.10 18.10
CA SER A 416 6.20 5.47 17.45
C SER A 416 6.11 5.78 15.95
N THR A 417 7.22 6.19 15.35
CA THR A 417 7.36 6.62 13.96
C THR A 417 8.45 5.86 13.22
N ASP A 418 9.19 5.00 13.92
CA ASP A 418 10.09 4.04 13.35
C ASP A 418 9.58 2.59 13.48
N ALA A 419 10.49 1.62 13.57
CA ALA A 419 10.18 0.19 13.55
C ALA A 419 10.06 -0.44 14.94
N ASP A 420 10.36 0.28 16.03
CA ASP A 420 10.23 -0.22 17.39
C ASP A 420 9.00 0.32 18.12
N ASP A 421 8.71 -0.24 19.31
CA ASP A 421 7.53 0.14 20.10
C ASP A 421 7.80 1.35 21.02
N ALA A 422 9.00 1.94 20.99
CA ALA A 422 9.32 3.12 21.76
C ALA A 422 8.68 4.37 21.13
N LEU A 423 8.23 5.28 21.99
CA LEU A 423 7.63 6.53 21.52
C LEU A 423 8.75 7.51 21.20
N GLU A 424 8.74 8.23 20.08
CA GLU A 424 9.71 9.31 19.83
C GLU A 424 9.23 10.67 20.33
N TYR A 425 7.93 10.83 20.55
CA TYR A 425 7.38 12.01 21.23
C TYR A 425 6.07 11.71 21.94
N TYR A 426 5.82 12.45 23.02
CA TYR A 426 4.61 12.36 23.81
C TYR A 426 3.52 13.30 23.32
N THR A 427 2.29 12.88 23.56
CA THR A 427 1.07 13.63 23.26
C THR A 427 0.11 13.68 24.43
N GLU A 428 0.30 12.82 25.43
CA GLU A 428 -0.55 12.76 26.61
C GLU A 428 0.27 12.26 27.80
N ALA A 429 0.01 12.83 28.98
CA ALA A 429 0.44 12.26 30.25
C ALA A 429 -0.73 12.25 31.24
N GLU A 430 -0.87 11.13 31.95
CA GLU A 430 -1.84 10.98 33.02
C GLU A 430 -1.06 10.84 34.33
N ILE A 431 -1.43 11.62 35.35
CA ILE A 431 -0.83 11.62 36.67
C ILE A 431 -1.95 11.49 37.70
N THR A 432 -1.88 10.52 38.58
CA THR A 432 -2.89 10.29 39.63
C THR A 432 -2.22 10.20 40.98
N THR A 433 -2.64 11.03 41.94
CA THR A 433 -2.37 10.78 43.36
C THR A 433 -3.51 9.95 43.94
N ALA A 434 -3.17 8.95 44.76
CA ALA A 434 -4.11 7.98 45.30
C ALA A 434 -3.94 7.88 46.81
N ASN A 435 -4.78 8.58 47.55
CA ASN A 435 -4.70 8.75 49.00
C ASN A 435 -3.27 9.15 49.44
N ALA A 436 -2.71 10.15 48.75
CA ALA A 436 -1.46 10.79 49.15
C ALA A 436 -1.76 11.79 50.28
N ASP A 437 -0.81 11.97 51.20
CA ASP A 437 -0.93 13.03 52.19
C ASP A 437 -0.96 14.40 51.50
N GLU A 438 -1.83 15.31 51.98
CA GLU A 438 -2.08 16.62 51.35
C GLU A 438 -0.79 17.47 51.20
N ASP A 439 0.16 17.30 52.13
CA ASP A 439 1.47 17.95 52.15
C ASP A 439 2.49 17.34 51.17
N SER A 440 2.16 16.21 50.54
CA SER A 440 3.01 15.41 49.65
C SER A 440 2.56 15.47 48.17
N VAL A 441 1.42 16.13 47.88
CA VAL A 441 0.83 16.17 46.52
C VAL A 441 1.79 16.77 45.50
N ALA A 442 2.48 17.87 45.82
CA ALA A 442 3.42 18.49 44.89
C ALA A 442 4.55 17.52 44.53
N TRP A 443 5.10 16.78 45.50
CA TRP A 443 6.19 15.84 45.25
C TRP A 443 5.75 14.73 44.29
N HIS A 444 4.57 14.15 44.53
CA HIS A 444 4.01 13.12 43.66
C HIS A 444 3.76 13.62 42.23
N VAL A 445 3.16 14.81 42.09
CA VAL A 445 2.93 15.42 40.78
C VAL A 445 4.25 15.76 40.10
N GLY A 446 5.19 16.36 40.82
CA GLY A 446 6.52 16.71 40.32
C GLY A 446 7.29 15.50 39.82
N TYR A 447 7.28 14.39 40.57
CA TYR A 447 7.93 13.14 40.16
C TYR A 447 7.39 12.64 38.81
N TRP A 448 6.07 12.61 38.64
CA TRP A 448 5.48 12.15 37.38
C TRP A 448 5.61 13.18 36.25
N LEU A 449 5.74 14.47 36.55
CA LEU A 449 6.13 15.48 35.56
C LEU A 449 7.57 15.24 35.09
N ALA A 450 8.54 15.00 35.98
CA ALA A 450 9.92 14.67 35.60
C ALA A 450 9.94 13.46 34.64
N TYR A 451 9.21 12.41 35.02
CA TYR A 451 9.03 11.22 34.18
C TYR A 451 8.38 11.56 32.82
N ALA A 452 7.32 12.37 32.80
CA ALA A 452 6.64 12.80 31.58
C ALA A 452 7.48 13.75 30.70
N PHE A 453 8.55 14.33 31.24
CA PHE A 453 9.54 15.09 30.49
C PHE A 453 10.84 14.30 30.23
N GLY A 454 10.83 12.99 30.44
CA GLY A 454 11.89 12.08 29.98
C GLY A 454 12.94 11.73 31.03
N ALA A 455 12.76 12.09 32.31
CA ALA A 455 13.71 11.70 33.36
C ALA A 455 13.89 10.17 33.40
N GLN A 456 15.15 9.72 33.31
CA GLN A 456 15.54 8.34 33.54
C GLN A 456 16.05 8.14 34.98
N ASP A 457 16.32 6.88 35.34
CA ASP A 457 16.89 6.55 36.65
C ASP A 457 18.19 7.34 36.90
N GLY A 458 18.19 8.15 37.97
CA GLY A 458 19.31 9.02 38.33
C GLY A 458 19.35 10.37 37.61
N GLU A 459 18.37 10.69 36.76
CA GLU A 459 18.24 11.99 36.07
C GLU A 459 17.11 12.87 36.63
N PHE A 460 16.37 12.38 37.63
CA PHE A 460 15.34 13.16 38.31
C PHE A 460 15.96 14.38 39.00
N PRO A 461 15.37 15.59 38.84
CA PRO A 461 15.91 16.78 39.46
C PRO A 461 15.64 16.80 40.98
N GLU A 462 16.53 17.42 41.77
CA GLU A 462 16.29 17.60 43.21
C GLU A 462 15.03 18.45 43.44
N PRO A 463 14.14 18.10 44.38
CA PRO A 463 14.23 17.02 45.38
C PRO A 463 13.54 15.70 44.97
N LEU A 464 13.20 15.54 43.69
CA LEU A 464 12.41 14.42 43.16
C LEU A 464 13.26 13.17 42.90
N ASP A 465 14.57 13.24 43.14
CA ASP A 465 15.54 12.17 42.91
C ASP A 465 15.48 11.02 43.92
N GLY A 466 14.65 11.16 44.96
CA GLY A 466 14.44 10.14 45.98
C GLY A 466 15.63 9.93 46.92
N GLN A 467 16.65 10.80 46.87
CA GLN A 467 17.77 10.77 47.84
C GLN A 467 17.38 11.41 49.17
N ASN A 468 16.43 12.34 49.14
CA ASN A 468 15.77 12.88 50.33
C ASN A 468 14.42 12.17 50.52
N ASP A 469 14.26 11.50 51.65
CA ASP A 469 12.98 10.85 52.04
C ASP A 469 11.90 11.86 52.46
N ASP A 470 12.21 13.16 52.43
CA ASP A 470 11.27 14.23 52.75
C ASP A 470 10.44 14.59 51.52
N ARG A 471 9.24 14.01 51.46
CA ARG A 471 8.24 14.26 50.42
C ARG A 471 7.26 15.35 50.81
N ASP A 472 7.27 15.72 52.09
CA ASP A 472 6.31 16.62 52.69
C ASP A 472 6.82 18.08 52.65
N GLY A 473 5.90 19.03 52.59
CA GLY A 473 6.20 20.44 52.75
C GLY A 473 6.54 21.17 51.45
N ARG A 474 7.00 22.43 51.59
CA ARG A 474 7.11 23.41 50.49
C ARG A 474 8.47 23.39 49.81
N TRP A 475 8.87 22.24 49.27
CA TRP A 475 10.20 22.03 48.69
C TRP A 475 10.48 22.85 47.41
N TRP A 476 9.45 23.46 46.83
CA TRP A 476 9.52 24.37 45.69
C TRP A 476 9.78 25.84 46.08
N GLU A 477 9.84 26.17 47.39
CA GLU A 477 10.28 27.47 47.92
C GLU A 477 11.79 27.50 48.16
#